data_AF-A0A533YNP3-F1
#
_entry.id   AF-A0A533YNP3-F1
#
_cell.length_a   1.000
_cell.length_b   1.000
_cell.length_c   1.000
_cell.angle_alpha   90.00
_cell.angle_beta   90.00
_cell.angle_gamma   90.00
#
_symmetry.space_group_name_H-M   'P 1'
#
loop_
_entity.id
_entity.type
_entity.pdbx_description
1 polymer ?
#
loop_
_entity_poly.entity_id
_entity_poly.type
_entity_poly.pdbx_seq_one_letter_code
_entity_poly.pdbx_strand_id
1 'polypeptide(L)'
;MEEPETICQIDMNEGFEGATELRGLRDRAGERGNHLWGIVLAGGEGKRLQPYIRRRYGEERPKQYCAFVGGRSMLRHTIDRAQMLIPRERLLTIVSRSHNGYVADQLHDQAPENIIVQPFCRETGPGVLLPLLHIVRRDPLSVIALFPSDHFILEEDRFMGFVKRASEFVQENRHYLVVLGVEPDRPEAEYGWMIKGGEVLRDGENTFYRVRRFLEKPTGYTSRDLLQSEYLWSTMVIVGASSTLLRAY
;
A
#
# COMPACT_ATOMS: atom_id res chain seq x y z
N MET A 1 13.86 -8.72 -18.69
CA MET A 1 13.58 -7.32 -19.05
C MET A 1 13.31 -6.64 -17.74
N GLU A 2 14.25 -5.81 -17.28
CA GLU A 2 14.14 -5.08 -16.02
C GLU A 2 13.18 -3.91 -16.24
N GLU A 3 12.06 -3.88 -15.54
CA GLU A 3 11.19 -2.70 -15.50
C GLU A 3 11.64 -1.81 -14.33
N PRO A 4 11.94 -0.52 -14.56
CA PRO A 4 12.26 0.40 -13.47
C PRO A 4 10.97 0.84 -12.77
N GLU A 5 10.69 0.27 -11.59
CA GLU A 5 9.65 0.82 -10.72
C GLU A 5 10.05 2.24 -10.27
N THR A 6 9.11 3.19 -10.37
CA THR A 6 9.36 4.62 -10.08
C THR A 6 8.60 5.03 -8.83
N ILE A 7 9.22 5.86 -7.97
CA ILE A 7 8.56 6.37 -6.77
C ILE A 7 7.87 7.71 -7.06
N CYS A 8 6.56 7.77 -6.81
CA CYS A 8 5.76 9.00 -6.93
C CYS A 8 5.32 9.50 -5.55
N GLN A 9 5.09 10.80 -5.40
CA GLN A 9 4.62 11.37 -4.14
C GLN A 9 3.61 12.51 -4.30
N ILE A 10 2.83 12.74 -3.24
CA ILE A 10 1.77 13.74 -3.13
C ILE A 10 2.09 14.65 -1.94
N ASP A 11 2.14 15.96 -2.20
CA ASP A 11 2.30 16.99 -1.17
C ASP A 11 0.95 17.33 -0.53
N MET A 12 0.85 17.26 0.80
CA MET A 12 -0.38 17.58 1.53
C MET A 12 -0.40 19.02 2.10
N ASN A 13 0.60 19.86 1.82
CA ASN A 13 0.70 21.23 2.36
C ASN A 13 0.21 22.34 1.42
N GLU A 14 -0.29 22.03 0.22
CA GLU A 14 -0.94 23.05 -0.62
C GLU A 14 -2.32 23.42 -0.04
N GLY A 15 -2.33 24.22 1.04
CA GLY A 15 -3.52 24.93 1.51
C GLY A 15 -3.86 24.95 3.01
N PHE A 16 -2.98 24.60 3.97
CA PHE A 16 -3.39 24.64 5.40
C PHE A 16 -2.28 24.96 6.43
N GLU A 17 -2.61 25.82 7.40
CA GLU A 17 -1.81 26.16 8.58
C GLU A 17 -2.09 25.16 9.73
N GLY A 18 -1.15 24.26 10.04
CA GLY A 18 -1.32 23.28 11.13
C GLY A 18 -0.02 22.67 11.71
N ALA A 19 1.15 23.22 11.36
CA ALA A 19 2.45 22.63 11.70
C ALA A 19 2.81 22.63 13.20
N THR A 20 2.09 23.39 14.04
CA THR A 20 2.46 23.65 15.43
C THR A 20 2.14 22.50 16.39
N GLU A 21 1.04 21.75 16.17
CA GLU A 21 0.63 20.64 17.06
C GLU A 21 1.55 19.41 16.95
N LEU A 22 2.15 19.18 15.78
CA LEU A 22 3.02 18.03 15.52
C LEU A 22 4.39 18.13 16.22
N ARG A 23 4.87 19.34 16.52
CA ARG A 23 6.12 19.54 17.28
C ARG A 23 5.98 19.09 18.74
N GLY A 24 4.84 19.40 19.38
CA GLY A 24 4.58 19.01 20.77
C GLY A 24 4.42 17.50 21.01
N LEU A 25 4.13 16.72 19.95
CA LEU A 25 4.07 15.25 20.00
C LEU A 25 5.47 14.60 19.91
N ARG A 26 6.42 15.22 19.20
CA ARG A 26 7.82 14.74 19.11
C ARG A 26 8.55 14.83 20.45
N ASP A 27 8.34 15.92 21.19
CA ASP A 27 9.02 16.16 22.47
C ASP A 27 8.56 15.20 23.59
N ARG A 28 7.40 14.54 23.45
CA ARG A 28 6.85 13.59 24.43
C ARG A 28 7.13 12.11 24.11
N ALA A 29 7.63 11.81 22.91
CA ALA A 29 7.66 10.46 22.35
C ALA A 29 9.06 9.81 22.33
N GLY A 30 9.97 10.20 23.24
CA GLY A 30 11.35 9.70 23.28
C GLY A 30 11.45 8.18 23.01
N GLU A 31 12.32 7.75 22.07
CA GLU A 31 12.51 6.39 21.49
C GLU A 31 11.26 5.60 21.04
N ARG A 32 10.06 5.85 21.59
CA ARG A 32 8.77 5.26 21.24
C ARG A 32 8.03 6.18 20.29
N GLY A 33 8.49 6.22 19.05
CA GLY A 33 7.71 6.91 18.02
C GLY A 33 8.54 7.36 16.86
N ASN A 34 8.77 6.46 15.91
CA ASN A 34 9.13 6.75 14.51
C ASN A 34 9.24 5.46 13.70
N HIS A 35 8.53 4.38 14.09
CA HIS A 35 8.77 3.09 13.47
C HIS A 35 8.00 2.95 12.16
N LEU A 36 8.54 2.14 11.26
CA LEU A 36 7.80 1.63 10.12
C LEU A 36 6.84 0.52 10.56
N TRP A 37 5.57 0.72 10.27
CA TRP A 37 4.49 -0.25 10.41
C TRP A 37 3.93 -0.60 9.04
N GLY A 38 3.33 -1.79 8.94
CA GLY A 38 2.70 -2.27 7.73
C GLY A 38 1.22 -2.55 7.94
N ILE A 39 0.41 -2.28 6.92
CA ILE A 39 -0.99 -2.68 6.87
C ILE A 39 -1.22 -3.48 5.59
N VAL A 40 -1.55 -4.75 5.72
CA VAL A 40 -1.94 -5.62 4.60
C VAL A 40 -3.46 -5.58 4.43
N LEU A 41 -3.91 -5.16 3.26
CA LEU A 41 -5.33 -4.97 2.92
C LEU A 41 -5.90 -6.25 2.30
N ALA A 42 -6.51 -7.10 3.12
CA ALA A 42 -7.04 -8.42 2.75
C ALA A 42 -8.57 -8.54 2.91
N GLY A 43 -9.27 -7.40 2.92
CA GLY A 43 -10.73 -7.34 3.06
C GLY A 43 -11.52 -7.47 1.76
N GLY A 44 -10.89 -7.41 0.59
CA GLY A 44 -11.57 -7.34 -0.70
C GLY A 44 -12.20 -8.68 -1.13
N GLU A 45 -13.36 -8.62 -1.80
CA GLU A 45 -14.09 -9.82 -2.24
C GLU A 45 -13.59 -10.39 -3.58
N GLY A 46 -12.84 -9.62 -4.37
CA GLY A 46 -12.22 -10.12 -5.61
C GLY A 46 -13.21 -10.59 -6.68
N LYS A 47 -14.42 -10.04 -6.73
CA LYS A 47 -15.56 -10.49 -7.57
C LYS A 47 -15.20 -10.75 -9.04
N ARG A 48 -14.32 -9.92 -9.63
CA ARG A 48 -13.91 -10.04 -11.05
C ARG A 48 -13.27 -11.38 -11.39
N LEU A 49 -12.49 -11.97 -10.47
CA LEU A 49 -11.78 -13.23 -10.71
C LEU A 49 -12.58 -14.46 -10.30
N GLN A 50 -13.77 -14.30 -9.72
CA GLN A 50 -14.59 -15.43 -9.24
C GLN A 50 -14.85 -16.51 -10.29
N PRO A 51 -15.19 -16.19 -11.56
CA PRO A 51 -15.40 -17.23 -12.57
C PRO A 51 -14.14 -18.08 -12.85
N TYR A 52 -12.97 -17.45 -12.82
CA TYR A 52 -11.69 -18.14 -13.00
C TYR A 52 -11.36 -18.99 -11.76
N ILE A 53 -11.49 -18.41 -10.57
CA ILE A 53 -11.21 -19.10 -9.29
C ILE A 53 -12.10 -20.33 -9.16
N ARG A 54 -13.40 -20.22 -9.43
CA ARG A 54 -14.34 -21.34 -9.37
C ARG A 54 -13.93 -22.48 -10.32
N ARG A 55 -13.49 -22.15 -11.55
CA ARG A 55 -12.98 -23.17 -12.49
C ARG A 55 -11.70 -23.85 -11.99
N ARG A 56 -10.83 -23.11 -11.31
CA ARG A 56 -9.50 -23.58 -10.88
C ARG A 56 -9.52 -24.33 -9.54
N TYR A 57 -10.41 -23.96 -8.64
CA TYR A 57 -10.47 -24.46 -7.25
C TYR A 57 -11.73 -25.26 -6.95
N GLY A 58 -12.76 -25.22 -7.81
CA GLY A 58 -14.02 -25.91 -7.59
C GLY A 58 -14.97 -25.22 -6.58
N GLU A 59 -14.54 -24.11 -5.99
CA GLU A 59 -15.28 -23.36 -4.97
C GLU A 59 -15.14 -21.85 -5.18
N GLU A 60 -16.01 -21.07 -4.53
CA GLU A 60 -15.82 -19.62 -4.42
C GLU A 60 -14.79 -19.33 -3.31
N ARG A 61 -13.72 -18.62 -3.69
CA ARG A 61 -12.64 -18.21 -2.78
C ARG A 61 -12.21 -16.78 -3.09
N PRO A 62 -12.02 -15.90 -2.09
CA PRO A 62 -11.45 -14.58 -2.32
C PRO A 62 -10.03 -14.68 -2.91
N LYS A 63 -9.73 -13.82 -3.88
CA LYS A 63 -8.50 -13.89 -4.70
C LYS A 63 -7.21 -13.92 -3.88
N GLN A 64 -7.17 -13.20 -2.76
CA GLN A 64 -6.00 -13.10 -1.90
C GLN A 64 -5.60 -14.44 -1.26
N TYR A 65 -6.55 -15.38 -1.12
CA TYR A 65 -6.29 -16.72 -0.56
C TYR A 65 -5.98 -17.77 -1.64
N CYS A 66 -5.89 -17.37 -2.91
CA CYS A 66 -5.56 -18.25 -4.03
C CYS A 66 -4.05 -18.25 -4.29
N ALA A 67 -3.49 -19.42 -4.58
CA ALA A 67 -2.13 -19.57 -5.12
C ALA A 67 -2.19 -19.55 -6.65
N PHE A 68 -1.98 -18.38 -7.25
CA PHE A 68 -1.94 -18.25 -8.71
C PHE A 68 -0.57 -18.64 -9.29
N VAL A 69 0.50 -18.41 -8.51
CA VAL A 69 1.88 -18.72 -8.89
C VAL A 69 2.57 -19.40 -7.71
N GLY A 70 3.13 -20.59 -7.96
CA GLY A 70 3.77 -21.42 -6.94
C GLY A 70 2.77 -22.00 -5.93
N GLY A 71 3.25 -22.30 -4.71
CA GLY A 71 2.45 -22.92 -3.66
C GLY A 71 1.87 -21.96 -2.61
N ARG A 72 2.26 -20.69 -2.63
CA ARG A 72 1.82 -19.67 -1.65
C ARG A 72 0.60 -18.91 -2.19
N SER A 73 -0.32 -18.56 -1.29
CA SER A 73 -1.40 -17.63 -1.64
C SER A 73 -0.85 -16.21 -1.88
N MET A 74 -1.61 -15.38 -2.59
CA MET A 74 -1.24 -13.97 -2.79
C MET A 74 -1.04 -13.22 -1.46
N LEU A 75 -1.90 -13.49 -0.47
CA LEU A 75 -1.78 -12.92 0.87
C LEU A 75 -0.47 -13.33 1.55
N ARG A 76 -0.07 -14.60 1.46
CA ARG A 76 1.21 -15.06 2.01
C ARG A 76 2.40 -14.43 1.29
N HIS A 77 2.36 -14.33 -0.05
CA HIS A 77 3.41 -13.59 -0.79
C HIS A 77 3.54 -12.15 -0.27
N THR A 78 2.43 -11.43 -0.08
CA THR A 78 2.46 -10.06 0.44
C THR A 78 2.97 -9.98 1.89
N ILE A 79 2.54 -10.88 2.78
CA ILE A 79 2.98 -10.91 4.18
C ILE A 79 4.47 -11.22 4.27
N ASP A 80 4.93 -12.28 3.60
CA ASP A 80 6.34 -12.70 3.62
C ASP A 80 7.24 -11.57 3.10
N ARG A 81 6.84 -10.93 1.99
CA ARG A 81 7.55 -9.78 1.42
C ARG A 81 7.57 -8.58 2.36
N ALA A 82 6.44 -8.21 2.96
CA ALA A 82 6.40 -7.11 3.92
C ALA A 82 7.31 -7.38 5.15
N GLN A 83 7.40 -8.65 5.57
CA GLN A 83 8.25 -9.08 6.69
C GLN A 83 9.76 -8.98 6.42
N MET A 84 10.19 -8.81 5.16
CA MET A 84 11.59 -8.51 4.83
C MET A 84 12.06 -7.19 5.44
N LEU A 85 11.13 -6.24 5.68
CA LEU A 85 11.42 -4.89 6.18
C LEU A 85 10.70 -4.57 7.49
N ILE A 86 9.50 -5.14 7.71
CA ILE A 86 8.62 -4.79 8.82
C ILE A 86 8.47 -6.00 9.75
N PRO A 87 8.88 -5.89 11.02
CA PRO A 87 8.77 -7.01 11.94
C PRO A 87 7.30 -7.37 12.20
N ARG A 88 7.05 -8.64 12.55
CA ARG A 88 5.71 -9.22 12.66
C ARG A 88 4.81 -8.47 13.63
N GLU A 89 5.40 -7.94 14.69
CA GLU A 89 4.73 -7.17 15.74
C GLU A 89 4.19 -5.83 15.21
N ARG A 90 4.74 -5.32 14.09
CA ARG A 90 4.36 -4.07 13.44
C ARG A 90 3.62 -4.25 12.10
N LEU A 91 3.27 -5.49 11.74
CA LEU A 91 2.54 -5.78 10.51
C LEU A 91 1.11 -6.19 10.85
N LEU A 92 0.17 -5.28 10.63
CA LEU A 92 -1.26 -5.55 10.78
C LEU A 92 -1.83 -6.10 9.48
N THR A 93 -2.81 -6.99 9.57
CA THR A 93 -3.58 -7.48 8.43
C THR A 93 -5.06 -7.29 8.69
N ILE A 94 -5.73 -6.58 7.80
CA ILE A 94 -7.18 -6.38 7.87
C ILE A 94 -7.90 -7.35 6.93
N VAL A 95 -8.85 -8.09 7.49
CA VAL A 95 -9.66 -9.09 6.78
C VAL A 95 -11.14 -8.80 6.95
N SER A 96 -11.96 -9.22 5.98
CA SER A 96 -13.41 -9.18 6.15
C SER A 96 -13.87 -10.33 7.05
N ARG A 97 -14.90 -10.09 7.88
CA ARG A 97 -15.56 -11.15 8.66
C ARG A 97 -16.07 -12.29 7.76
N SER A 98 -16.48 -11.99 6.52
CA SER A 98 -16.88 -13.00 5.52
C SER A 98 -15.76 -13.98 5.18
N HIS A 99 -14.50 -13.66 5.51
CA HIS A 99 -13.32 -14.46 5.19
C HIS A 99 -12.78 -15.26 6.39
N ASN A 100 -13.49 -15.29 7.53
CA ASN A 100 -13.02 -15.96 8.76
C ASN A 100 -12.55 -17.40 8.56
N GLY A 101 -13.16 -18.14 7.61
CA GLY A 101 -12.75 -19.52 7.30
C GLY A 101 -11.31 -19.66 6.78
N TYR A 102 -10.70 -18.58 6.27
CA TYR A 102 -9.33 -18.57 5.75
C TYR A 102 -8.30 -18.06 6.78
N VAL A 103 -8.75 -17.31 7.79
CA VAL A 103 -7.86 -16.58 8.72
C VAL A 103 -6.92 -17.52 9.46
N ALA A 104 -7.46 -18.61 10.03
CA ALA A 104 -6.68 -19.54 10.84
C ALA A 104 -5.55 -20.22 10.06
N ASP A 105 -5.77 -20.51 8.77
CA ASP A 105 -4.75 -21.13 7.91
C ASP A 105 -3.74 -20.08 7.42
N GLN A 106 -4.24 -18.94 6.96
CA GLN A 106 -3.43 -17.95 6.24
C GLN A 106 -2.64 -17.04 7.17
N LEU A 107 -3.12 -16.82 8.40
CA LEU A 107 -2.53 -15.89 9.38
C LEU A 107 -2.12 -16.60 10.67
N HIS A 108 -1.88 -17.92 10.63
CA HIS A 108 -1.55 -18.74 11.80
C HIS A 108 -0.33 -18.26 12.60
N ASP A 109 0.57 -17.52 11.95
CA ASP A 109 1.84 -17.06 12.52
C ASP A 109 1.85 -15.55 12.83
N GLN A 110 0.69 -14.88 12.72
CA GLN A 110 0.46 -13.53 13.21
C GLN A 110 -0.19 -13.55 14.59
N ALA A 111 0.22 -12.62 15.45
CA ALA A 111 -0.40 -12.42 16.75
C ALA A 111 -1.87 -11.95 16.56
N PRO A 112 -2.84 -12.44 17.34
CA PRO A 112 -4.26 -12.08 17.19
C PRO A 112 -4.52 -10.57 17.23
N GLU A 113 -3.76 -9.82 18.03
CA GLU A 113 -3.84 -8.35 18.13
C GLU A 113 -3.40 -7.60 16.87
N ASN A 114 -2.78 -8.29 15.91
CA ASN A 114 -2.37 -7.75 14.62
C ASN A 114 -3.32 -8.17 13.48
N ILE A 115 -4.34 -8.98 13.76
CA ILE A 115 -5.38 -9.35 12.81
C ILE A 115 -6.63 -8.50 13.10
N ILE A 116 -6.96 -7.61 12.17
CA ILE A 116 -8.11 -6.71 12.29
C ILE A 116 -9.25 -7.28 11.46
N VAL A 117 -10.35 -7.66 12.11
CA VAL A 117 -11.55 -8.17 11.42
C VAL A 117 -12.56 -7.04 11.25
N GLN A 118 -12.74 -6.56 10.02
CA GLN A 118 -13.81 -5.61 9.72
C GLN A 118 -15.15 -6.33 9.56
N PRO A 119 -16.26 -5.80 10.11
CA PRO A 119 -17.56 -6.46 10.06
C PRO A 119 -18.13 -6.54 8.64
N PHE A 120 -17.83 -5.54 7.80
CA PHE A 120 -18.28 -5.44 6.41
C PHE A 120 -17.15 -4.84 5.57
N CYS A 121 -16.96 -5.33 4.34
CA CYS A 121 -16.09 -4.67 3.37
C CYS A 121 -16.77 -3.39 2.86
N ARG A 122 -16.24 -2.22 3.24
CA ARG A 122 -16.75 -0.89 2.86
C ARG A 122 -15.73 -0.14 2.00
N GLU A 123 -15.17 -0.82 1.01
CA GLU A 123 -14.07 -0.34 0.17
C GLU A 123 -12.76 -0.08 0.95
N THR A 124 -11.77 0.47 0.26
CA THR A 124 -10.39 0.60 0.77
C THR A 124 -10.25 1.57 1.93
N GLY A 125 -10.99 2.69 1.94
CA GLY A 125 -10.83 3.74 2.97
C GLY A 125 -11.02 3.25 4.41
N PRO A 126 -12.18 2.66 4.76
CA PRO A 126 -12.39 2.03 6.06
C PRO A 126 -11.40 0.90 6.36
N GLY A 127 -10.99 0.15 5.32
CA GLY A 127 -9.94 -0.87 5.41
C GLY A 127 -8.57 -0.32 5.81
N VAL A 128 -8.27 0.93 5.46
CA VAL A 128 -7.04 1.62 5.89
C VAL A 128 -7.23 2.26 7.26
N LEU A 129 -8.34 2.97 7.48
CA LEU A 129 -8.55 3.77 8.68
C LEU A 129 -8.62 2.93 9.96
N LEU A 130 -9.29 1.77 9.92
CA LEU A 130 -9.45 0.91 11.10
C LEU A 130 -8.11 0.41 11.68
N PRO A 131 -7.21 -0.24 10.90
CA PRO A 131 -5.89 -0.62 11.39
C PRO A 131 -4.99 0.59 11.67
N LEU A 132 -5.11 1.69 10.91
CA LEU A 132 -4.36 2.92 11.18
C LEU A 132 -4.65 3.47 12.57
N LEU A 133 -5.91 3.50 13.01
CA LEU A 133 -6.30 3.92 14.36
C LEU A 133 -5.78 2.97 15.46
N HIS A 134 -5.56 1.69 15.16
CA HIS A 134 -4.92 0.77 16.10
C HIS A 134 -3.43 1.09 16.24
N ILE A 135 -2.76 1.35 15.11
CA ILE A 135 -1.33 1.68 15.10
C ILE A 135 -1.07 3.01 15.79
N VAL A 136 -1.84 4.06 15.48
CA VAL A 136 -1.65 5.40 16.08
C VAL A 136 -1.77 5.39 17.60
N ARG A 137 -2.61 4.52 18.17
CA ARG A 137 -2.69 4.34 19.63
C ARG A 137 -1.45 3.70 20.24
N ARG A 138 -0.70 2.89 19.47
CA ARG A 138 0.53 2.20 19.90
C ARG A 138 1.78 3.02 19.58
N ASP A 139 1.80 3.66 18.42
CA ASP A 139 2.91 4.44 17.85
C ASP A 139 2.35 5.67 17.09
N PRO A 140 2.12 6.80 17.78
CA PRO A 140 1.49 7.98 17.21
C PRO A 140 2.37 8.71 16.19
N LEU A 141 3.67 8.41 16.14
CA LEU A 141 4.62 9.01 15.20
C LEU A 141 5.05 8.02 14.11
N SER A 142 4.35 6.91 13.95
CA SER A 142 4.66 5.88 12.96
C SER A 142 4.66 6.37 11.52
N VAL A 143 5.48 5.71 10.70
CA VAL A 143 5.34 5.69 9.24
C VAL A 143 4.65 4.38 8.89
N ILE A 144 3.70 4.44 7.97
CA ILE A 144 2.85 3.32 7.59
C ILE A 144 3.08 3.00 6.12
N ALA A 145 3.34 1.74 5.80
CA ALA A 145 3.27 1.20 4.45
C ALA A 145 1.99 0.38 4.27
N LEU A 146 1.19 0.72 3.27
CA LEU A 146 -0.04 0.02 2.89
C LEU A 146 0.26 -0.98 1.77
N PHE A 147 -0.19 -2.22 1.92
CA PHE A 147 0.03 -3.29 0.94
C PHE A 147 -1.29 -3.92 0.50
N PRO A 148 -1.68 -3.80 -0.78
CA PRO A 148 -2.69 -4.68 -1.36
C PRO A 148 -2.26 -6.15 -1.25
N SER A 149 -3.18 -7.02 -0.82
CA SER A 149 -2.90 -8.45 -0.56
C SER A 149 -2.94 -9.35 -1.81
N ASP A 150 -3.22 -8.78 -2.97
CA ASP A 150 -3.52 -9.51 -4.20
C ASP A 150 -2.55 -9.18 -5.35
N HIS A 151 -1.44 -8.51 -5.05
CA HIS A 151 -0.40 -8.17 -6.01
C HIS A 151 0.61 -9.31 -6.16
N PHE A 152 0.91 -9.68 -7.41
CA PHE A 152 2.02 -10.56 -7.72
C PHE A 152 3.25 -9.70 -8.03
N ILE A 153 4.34 -9.91 -7.29
CA ILE A 153 5.60 -9.19 -7.46
C ILE A 153 6.69 -10.24 -7.58
N LEU A 154 7.41 -10.23 -8.71
CA LEU A 154 8.44 -11.22 -8.98
C LEU A 154 9.75 -10.89 -8.27
N GLU A 155 10.22 -9.64 -8.38
CA GLU A 155 11.45 -9.15 -7.76
C GLU A 155 11.16 -8.56 -6.36
N GLU A 156 10.78 -9.41 -5.41
CA GLU A 156 10.32 -8.99 -4.07
C GLU A 156 11.33 -8.11 -3.32
N ASP A 157 12.62 -8.46 -3.37
CA ASP A 157 13.70 -7.70 -2.71
C ASP A 157 13.84 -6.29 -3.29
N ARG A 158 13.76 -6.18 -4.63
CA ARG A 158 13.86 -4.90 -5.34
C ARG A 158 12.68 -4.01 -4.99
N PHE A 159 11.47 -4.56 -5.04
CA PHE A 159 10.25 -3.86 -4.64
C PHE A 159 10.32 -3.35 -3.19
N MET A 160 10.76 -4.20 -2.25
CA MET A 160 10.91 -3.78 -0.85
C MET A 160 12.03 -2.75 -0.65
N GLY A 161 13.03 -2.72 -1.53
CA GLY A 161 14.01 -1.63 -1.62
C GLY A 161 13.36 -0.27 -1.89
N PHE A 162 12.35 -0.21 -2.77
CA PHE A 162 11.58 1.02 -3.01
C PHE A 162 10.71 1.40 -1.82
N VAL A 163 10.06 0.43 -1.16
CA VAL A 163 9.30 0.67 0.08
C VAL A 163 10.19 1.22 1.18
N LYS A 164 11.41 0.68 1.33
CA LYS A 164 12.40 1.18 2.30
C LYS A 164 12.76 2.63 2.01
N ARG A 165 13.13 2.98 0.78
CA ARG A 165 13.46 4.36 0.39
C ARG A 165 12.28 5.31 0.60
N ALA A 166 11.08 4.91 0.21
CA ALA A 166 9.86 5.67 0.45
C ALA A 166 9.64 5.92 1.95
N SER A 167 9.90 4.92 2.80
CA SER A 167 9.78 5.07 4.25
C SER A 167 10.82 6.04 4.84
N GLU A 168 12.07 5.97 4.39
CA GLU A 168 13.15 6.88 4.79
C GLU A 168 12.82 8.32 4.38
N PHE A 169 12.40 8.52 3.13
CA PHE A 169 11.96 9.81 2.63
C PHE A 169 10.81 10.40 3.47
N VAL A 170 9.80 9.60 3.81
CA VAL A 170 8.64 10.05 4.61
C VAL A 170 9.02 10.33 6.07
N GLN A 171 10.00 9.63 6.64
CA GLN A 171 10.48 9.92 8.00
C GLN A 171 11.06 11.34 8.10
N GLU A 172 11.77 11.78 7.07
CA GLU A 172 12.33 13.13 6.96
C GLU A 172 11.27 14.15 6.50
N ASN A 173 10.39 13.74 5.58
CA ASN A 173 9.43 14.61 4.90
C ASN A 173 7.99 14.20 5.19
N ARG A 174 7.62 14.27 6.47
CA ARG A 174 6.38 13.68 7.03
C ARG A 174 5.06 14.13 6.39
N HIS A 175 5.06 15.24 5.65
CA HIS A 175 3.88 15.81 5.01
C HIS A 175 3.57 15.18 3.65
N TYR A 176 4.48 14.41 3.08
CA TYR A 176 4.24 13.69 1.84
C TYR A 176 3.57 12.34 2.06
N LEU A 177 2.76 11.94 1.08
CA LEU A 177 2.36 10.56 0.85
C LEU A 177 3.09 10.06 -0.39
N VAL A 178 3.79 8.94 -0.26
CA VAL A 178 4.50 8.31 -1.37
C VAL A 178 3.67 7.16 -1.91
N VAL A 179 3.47 7.09 -3.21
CA VAL A 179 2.80 5.99 -3.91
C VAL A 179 3.81 5.37 -4.87
N LEU A 180 3.99 4.05 -4.80
CA LEU A 180 4.85 3.36 -5.76
C LEU A 180 4.14 3.24 -7.11
N GLY A 181 4.82 3.66 -8.18
CA GLY A 181 4.33 3.61 -9.54
C GLY A 181 5.13 2.63 -10.40
N VAL A 182 4.48 2.05 -11.40
CA VAL A 182 5.11 1.14 -12.36
C VAL A 182 5.00 1.75 -13.76
N GLU A 183 6.08 1.66 -14.54
CA GLU A 183 6.03 2.08 -15.93
C GLU A 183 5.10 1.16 -16.73
N PRO A 184 4.14 1.72 -17.48
CA PRO A 184 3.16 0.92 -18.20
C PRO A 184 3.79 0.24 -19.42
N ASP A 185 3.69 -1.08 -19.51
CA ASP A 185 4.08 -1.82 -20.72
C ASP A 185 2.95 -1.85 -21.79
N ARG A 186 1.73 -1.52 -21.38
CA ARG A 186 0.52 -1.55 -22.20
C ARG A 186 -0.57 -0.62 -21.64
N PRO A 187 -1.57 -0.23 -22.45
CA PRO A 187 -2.75 0.47 -21.95
C PRO A 187 -3.66 -0.51 -21.20
N GLU A 188 -3.88 -0.28 -19.90
CA GLU A 188 -4.84 -1.01 -19.07
C GLU A 188 -5.89 -0.06 -18.47
N ALA A 189 -7.14 -0.19 -18.91
CA ALA A 189 -8.23 0.71 -18.53
C ALA A 189 -8.77 0.41 -17.12
N GLU A 190 -8.55 -0.78 -16.59
CA GLU A 190 -9.02 -1.16 -15.26
C GLU A 190 -8.06 -0.76 -14.12
N TYR A 191 -6.92 -0.16 -14.46
CA TYR A 191 -5.92 0.29 -13.49
C TYR A 191 -6.11 1.76 -13.10
N GLY A 192 -5.59 2.11 -11.92
CA GLY A 192 -5.34 3.50 -11.55
C GLY A 192 -4.06 3.97 -12.20
N TRP A 193 -4.05 5.20 -12.70
CA TRP A 193 -2.91 5.82 -13.36
C TRP A 193 -2.47 7.07 -12.61
N MET A 194 -1.17 7.34 -12.63
CA MET A 194 -0.55 8.54 -12.10
C MET A 194 0.21 9.24 -13.21
N ILE A 195 0.08 10.56 -13.26
CA ILE A 195 0.86 11.40 -14.18
C ILE A 195 1.97 12.08 -13.37
N LYS A 196 3.22 11.84 -13.76
CA LYS A 196 4.40 12.50 -13.21
C LYS A 196 4.34 14.00 -13.48
N GLY A 197 4.62 14.77 -12.44
CA GLY A 197 4.91 16.20 -12.48
C GLY A 197 6.41 16.44 -12.42
N GLY A 198 6.82 17.51 -11.75
CA GLY A 198 8.23 17.83 -11.54
C GLY A 198 8.95 16.84 -10.62
N GLU A 199 10.26 16.73 -10.82
CA GLU A 199 11.16 16.06 -9.87
C GLU A 199 11.14 16.82 -8.53
N VAL A 200 11.08 16.09 -7.43
CA VAL A 200 11.14 16.66 -6.08
C VAL A 200 12.48 16.37 -5.44
N LEU A 201 12.96 15.13 -5.57
CA LEU A 201 14.22 14.69 -5.00
C LEU A 201 14.84 13.60 -5.87
N ARG A 202 16.16 13.65 -6.05
CA ARG A 202 16.95 12.56 -6.60
C ARG A 202 17.69 11.83 -5.48
N ASP A 203 17.56 10.51 -5.44
CA ASP A 203 18.17 9.59 -4.47
C ASP A 203 18.95 8.49 -5.22
N GLY A 204 20.23 8.75 -5.49
CA GLY A 204 21.05 7.92 -6.35
C GLY A 204 20.46 7.83 -7.77
N GLU A 205 20.22 6.60 -8.23
CA GLU A 205 19.59 6.31 -9.52
C GLU A 205 18.05 6.51 -9.52
N ASN A 206 17.44 6.70 -8.35
CA ASN A 206 15.98 6.85 -8.24
C ASN A 206 15.58 8.31 -8.09
N THR A 207 14.38 8.63 -8.57
CA THR A 207 13.83 9.99 -8.47
C THR A 207 12.41 9.94 -7.91
N PHE A 208 12.14 10.80 -6.93
CA PHE A 208 10.80 11.07 -6.44
C PHE A 208 10.16 12.12 -7.33
N TYR A 209 9.06 11.76 -7.97
CA TYR A 209 8.26 12.68 -8.79
C TYR A 209 7.03 13.14 -8.04
N ARG A 210 6.68 14.42 -8.18
CA ARG A 210 5.36 14.90 -7.76
C ARG A 210 4.29 14.24 -8.62
N VAL A 211 3.19 13.79 -8.03
CA VAL A 211 2.02 13.35 -8.80
C VAL A 211 1.25 14.60 -9.24
N ARG A 212 1.19 14.82 -10.56
CA ARG A 212 0.39 15.90 -11.15
C ARG A 212 -1.09 15.57 -11.12
N ARG A 213 -1.44 14.31 -11.37
CA ARG A 213 -2.83 13.85 -11.44
C ARG A 213 -2.94 12.36 -11.18
N PHE A 214 -4.03 11.96 -10.50
CA PHE A 214 -4.48 10.57 -10.40
C PHE A 214 -5.68 10.36 -11.34
N LEU A 215 -5.69 9.26 -12.09
CA LEU A 215 -6.80 8.85 -12.95
C LEU A 215 -7.24 7.45 -12.56
N GLU A 216 -8.41 7.33 -11.92
CA GLU A 216 -9.02 6.03 -11.63
C GLU A 216 -9.80 5.57 -12.87
N LYS A 217 -9.39 4.45 -13.46
CA LYS A 217 -10.05 3.83 -14.62
C LYS A 217 -10.38 4.82 -15.74
N PRO A 218 -9.34 5.41 -16.39
CA PRO A 218 -9.52 6.51 -17.32
C PRO A 218 -10.43 6.12 -18.50
N THR A 219 -11.66 6.64 -18.49
CA THR A 219 -12.56 6.56 -19.65
C THR A 219 -12.24 7.70 -20.62
N GLY A 220 -12.08 7.38 -21.90
CA GLY A 220 -11.90 8.40 -22.96
C GLY A 220 -10.46 8.82 -23.25
N TYR A 221 -9.47 8.16 -22.63
CA TYR A 221 -8.07 8.30 -23.03
C TYR A 221 -7.74 7.29 -24.14
N THR A 222 -6.97 7.71 -25.14
CA THR A 222 -6.47 6.76 -26.13
C THR A 222 -5.32 5.95 -25.53
N SER A 223 -5.11 4.75 -26.07
CA SER A 223 -3.94 3.92 -25.75
C SER A 223 -2.60 4.65 -25.93
N ARG A 224 -2.54 5.64 -26.83
CA ARG A 224 -1.33 6.46 -27.03
C ARG A 224 -1.13 7.49 -25.93
N ASP A 225 -2.21 8.06 -25.40
CA ASP A 225 -2.13 9.04 -24.31
C ASP A 225 -1.57 8.40 -23.04
N LEU A 226 -1.99 7.16 -22.76
CA LEU A 226 -1.62 6.42 -21.55
C LEU A 226 -0.20 5.82 -21.60
N LEU A 227 0.45 5.80 -22.76
CA LEU A 227 1.82 5.27 -22.92
C LEU A 227 2.88 6.37 -23.03
N GLN A 228 2.52 7.62 -22.71
CA GLN A 228 3.51 8.69 -22.59
C GLN A 228 4.42 8.42 -21.38
N SER A 229 5.69 8.80 -21.48
CA SER A 229 6.72 8.51 -20.45
C SER A 229 6.42 9.13 -19.09
N GLU A 230 5.48 10.08 -19.02
CA GLU A 230 5.01 10.69 -17.77
C GLU A 230 3.95 9.85 -17.04
N TYR A 231 3.38 8.81 -17.65
CA TYR A 231 2.33 8.01 -17.06
C TYR A 231 2.90 6.79 -16.34
N LEU A 232 2.32 6.47 -15.20
CA LEU A 232 2.63 5.30 -14.39
C LEU A 232 1.34 4.61 -13.98
N TRP A 233 1.36 3.29 -13.85
CA TRP A 233 0.34 2.58 -13.11
C TRP A 233 0.51 2.81 -11.61
N SER A 234 -0.60 3.03 -10.90
CA SER A 234 -0.62 3.04 -9.45
C SER A 234 -0.60 1.61 -8.92
N THR A 235 0.37 1.30 -8.07
CA THR A 235 0.38 0.03 -7.32
C THR A 235 -0.53 0.08 -6.09
N MET A 236 -1.11 1.22 -5.74
CA MET A 236 -1.82 1.41 -4.46
C MET A 236 -1.00 1.03 -3.22
N VAL A 237 0.32 0.86 -3.36
CA VAL A 237 1.25 0.71 -2.25
C VAL A 237 1.66 2.12 -1.86
N ILE A 238 1.22 2.51 -0.67
CA ILE A 238 1.33 3.89 -0.18
C ILE A 238 2.17 3.88 1.08
N VAL A 239 3.13 4.79 1.17
CA VAL A 239 3.92 5.04 2.37
C VAL A 239 3.66 6.45 2.85
N GLY A 240 3.31 6.60 4.13
CA GLY A 240 2.95 7.90 4.69
C GLY A 240 3.09 7.94 6.20
N ALA A 241 3.35 9.13 6.76
CA ALA A 241 3.27 9.32 8.20
C ALA A 241 1.83 9.05 8.64
N SER A 242 1.65 8.41 9.79
CA SER A 242 0.33 8.07 10.32
C SER A 242 -0.58 9.30 10.45
N SER A 243 -0.02 10.44 10.88
CA SER A 243 -0.71 11.73 10.93
C SER A 243 -1.18 12.24 9.56
N THR A 244 -0.40 11.96 8.50
CA THR A 244 -0.70 12.43 7.14
C THR A 244 -1.75 11.55 6.49
N LEU A 245 -1.67 10.24 6.69
CA LEU A 245 -2.71 9.30 6.29
C LEU A 245 -4.04 9.60 7.01
N LEU A 246 -4.03 9.91 8.31
CA LEU A 246 -5.24 10.29 9.04
C LEU A 246 -5.88 11.58 8.53
N ARG A 247 -5.12 12.50 7.93
CA ARG A 247 -5.68 13.71 7.31
C ARG A 247 -6.26 13.45 5.92
N ALA A 248 -5.78 12.40 5.25
CA ALA A 248 -6.21 12.07 3.90
C ALA A 248 -7.51 11.25 3.85
N TYR A 249 -7.93 10.66 4.97
CA TYR A 249 -9.14 9.85 5.13
C TYR A 249 -10.13 10.51 6.09
#